data_AF-A0A3D0ZUU2-F1
#
_entry.id   AF-A0A3D0ZUU2-F1
#
_cell.length_a   1.000
_cell.length_b   1.000
_cell.length_c   1.000
_cell.angle_alpha   90.00
_cell.angle_beta   90.00
_cell.angle_gamma   90.00
#
_symmetry.space_group_name_H-M   'P 1'
#
loop_
_entity.id
_entity.type
_entity.pdbx_description
1 polymer ?
#
loop_
_entity_poly.entity_id
_entity_poly.type
_entity_poly.pdbx_seq_one_letter_code
_entity_poly.pdbx_strand_id
1 'polypeptide(L)'
;MLRFLKRLSILLAVILTILFWGVFFSARPPLTIDPLILKGDGSALNYCDLPELDGKGKSAADIPKGNTPGCGFDHFPLPILAECTE
;
A
#
# COMPACT_ATOMS: atom_id res chain seq x y z
N MET A 1 -35.74 31.90 0.86
CA MET A 1 -34.61 31.49 1.72
C MET A 1 -34.53 29.98 1.96
N LEU A 2 -35.49 29.35 2.64
CA LEU A 2 -35.39 27.96 3.11
C LEU A 2 -35.26 26.90 1.99
N ARG A 3 -35.92 27.10 0.84
CA ARG A 3 -35.80 26.21 -0.33
C ARG A 3 -34.40 26.25 -0.98
N PHE A 4 -33.75 27.39 -0.95
CA PHE A 4 -32.37 27.57 -1.45
C PHE A 4 -31.35 26.92 -0.52
N LEU A 5 -31.51 27.13 0.78
CA LEU A 5 -30.66 26.50 1.79
C LEU A 5 -30.76 24.97 1.74
N LYS A 6 -31.97 24.42 1.61
CA LYS A 6 -32.18 22.98 1.42
C LYS A 6 -31.47 22.44 0.18
N ARG A 7 -31.57 23.14 -0.97
CA ARG A 7 -30.88 22.73 -2.21
C ARG A 7 -29.37 22.74 -2.04
N LEU A 8 -28.81 23.74 -1.36
CA LEU A 8 -27.38 23.84 -1.09
C LEU A 8 -26.89 22.71 -0.16
N SER A 9 -27.64 22.39 0.89
CA SER A 9 -27.32 21.27 1.79
C SER A 9 -27.36 19.93 1.06
N ILE A 10 -28.34 19.70 0.19
CA ILE A 10 -28.42 18.48 -0.62
C ILE A 10 -27.24 18.40 -1.57
N LEU A 11 -26.89 19.48 -2.27
CA LEU A 11 -25.74 19.54 -3.17
C LEU A 11 -24.45 19.18 -2.42
N LEU A 12 -24.24 19.77 -1.25
CA LEU A 12 -23.06 19.50 -0.42
C LEU A 12 -23.02 18.02 0.01
N ALA A 13 -24.14 17.46 0.46
CA ALA A 13 -24.21 16.05 0.84
C ALA A 13 -23.87 15.11 -0.34
N VAL A 14 -24.35 15.43 -1.55
CA VAL A 14 -24.02 14.68 -2.77
C VAL A 14 -22.53 14.77 -3.07
N ILE A 15 -21.93 15.96 -3.03
CA ILE A 15 -20.50 16.16 -3.27
C ILE A 15 -19.67 15.35 -2.26
N LEU A 16 -19.99 15.46 -0.97
CA LEU A 16 -19.28 14.73 0.08
C LEU A 16 -19.40 13.21 -0.08
N THR A 17 -20.58 12.72 -0.48
CA THR A 17 -20.79 11.29 -0.76
C THR A 17 -19.94 10.83 -1.94
N ILE A 18 -19.89 11.61 -3.02
CA ILE A 18 -19.08 11.29 -4.20
C ILE A 18 -17.58 11.30 -3.85
N LEU A 19 -17.12 12.29 -3.08
CA LEU A 19 -15.72 12.38 -2.64
C LEU A 19 -15.36 11.20 -1.72
N PHE A 20 -16.21 10.87 -0.76
CA PHE A 20 -16.04 9.71 0.10
C PHE A 20 -15.95 8.43 -0.74
N TRP A 21 -16.90 8.24 -1.66
CA TRP A 21 -16.88 7.07 -2.54
C TRP A 21 -15.60 7.00 -3.38
N GLY A 22 -15.18 8.13 -3.96
CA GLY A 22 -13.95 8.22 -4.76
C GLY A 22 -12.69 7.89 -3.97
N VAL A 23 -12.55 8.36 -2.73
CA VAL A 23 -11.34 8.12 -1.91
C VAL A 23 -11.24 6.67 -1.44
N PHE A 24 -12.36 6.04 -1.08
CA PHE A 24 -12.35 4.70 -0.48
C PHE A 24 -12.50 3.56 -1.49
N PHE A 25 -13.15 3.81 -2.63
CA PHE A 25 -13.47 2.77 -3.62
C PHE A 25 -12.77 2.98 -4.97
N SER A 26 -11.87 3.96 -5.10
CA SER A 26 -11.00 4.05 -6.27
C SER A 26 -10.05 2.86 -6.36
N ALA A 27 -9.66 2.50 -7.59
CA ALA A 27 -8.59 1.54 -7.80
C ALA A 27 -7.30 1.99 -7.10
N ARG A 28 -6.61 1.04 -6.44
CA ARG A 28 -5.28 1.30 -5.88
C ARG A 28 -4.28 1.55 -7.02
N PRO A 29 -3.22 2.37 -6.79
CA PRO A 29 -2.11 2.46 -7.73
C PRO A 29 -1.55 1.07 -8.06
N PRO A 30 -1.04 0.87 -9.30
CA PRO A 30 -0.43 -0.39 -9.67
C PRO A 30 0.75 -0.70 -8.74
N LEU A 31 0.98 -1.99 -8.53
CA LEU A 31 2.05 -2.45 -7.66
C LEU A 31 3.42 -2.17 -8.30
N THR A 32 4.31 -1.50 -7.56
CA THR A 32 5.65 -1.12 -8.02
C THR A 32 6.77 -1.91 -7.34
N ILE A 33 6.41 -2.87 -6.48
CA ILE A 33 7.36 -3.77 -5.80
C ILE A 33 8.01 -4.71 -6.81
N ASP A 34 9.20 -5.23 -6.50
CA ASP A 34 9.80 -6.32 -7.28
C ASP A 34 8.87 -7.55 -7.24
N PRO A 35 8.42 -8.07 -8.41
CA PRO A 35 7.60 -9.27 -8.48
C PRO A 35 8.22 -10.50 -7.82
N LEU A 36 9.55 -10.58 -7.70
CA LEU A 36 10.24 -11.68 -7.01
C LEU A 36 9.91 -11.72 -5.53
N ILE A 37 9.70 -10.55 -4.89
CA ILE A 37 9.31 -10.48 -3.48
C ILE A 37 7.96 -11.15 -3.26
N LEU A 38 7.00 -10.95 -4.17
CA LEU A 38 5.68 -11.59 -4.07
C LEU A 38 5.69 -13.08 -4.43
N LYS A 39 6.56 -13.49 -5.35
CA LYS A 39 6.63 -14.89 -5.82
C LYS A 39 7.39 -15.81 -4.88
N GLY A 40 8.34 -15.29 -4.11
CA GLY A 40 9.11 -16.10 -3.18
C GLY A 40 8.33 -16.44 -1.91
N ASP A 41 8.92 -17.31 -1.09
CA ASP A 41 8.32 -17.83 0.14
C ASP A 41 9.16 -17.42 1.37
N GLY A 42 8.66 -16.41 2.08
CA GLY A 42 9.27 -15.93 3.32
C GLY A 42 9.19 -16.94 4.47
N SER A 43 8.32 -17.95 4.40
CA SER A 43 8.22 -18.97 5.46
C SER A 43 9.39 -19.94 5.46
N ALA A 44 10.12 -20.03 4.34
CA ALA A 44 11.30 -20.88 4.20
C ALA A 44 12.61 -20.20 4.65
N LEU A 45 12.57 -18.93 5.06
CA LEU A 45 13.76 -18.17 5.43
C LEU A 45 14.20 -18.42 6.88
N ASN A 46 15.51 -18.38 7.12
CA ASN A 46 16.08 -18.40 8.46
C ASN A 46 16.13 -16.97 9.04
N TYR A 47 15.12 -16.60 9.83
CA TYR A 47 15.05 -15.28 10.48
C TYR A 47 16.08 -15.06 11.59
N CYS A 48 16.81 -16.10 12.00
CA CYS A 48 17.93 -15.96 12.92
C CYS A 48 19.22 -15.51 12.23
N ASP A 49 19.30 -15.66 10.90
CA ASP A 49 20.42 -15.20 10.09
C ASP A 49 20.15 -13.75 9.65
N LEU A 50 20.47 -12.81 10.53
CA LEU A 50 20.16 -11.39 10.33
C LEU A 50 21.04 -10.78 9.22
N PRO A 51 20.48 -9.97 8.32
CA PRO A 51 21.26 -9.30 7.29
C PRO A 51 22.19 -8.23 7.87
N GLU A 52 23.31 -7.97 7.19
CA GLU A 52 24.25 -6.90 7.55
C GLU A 52 23.70 -5.53 7.14
N LEU A 53 23.73 -4.58 8.07
CA LEU A 53 23.29 -3.19 7.87
C LEU A 53 24.51 -2.27 7.86
N ASP A 54 25.23 -2.22 6.73
CA ASP A 54 26.51 -1.53 6.58
C ASP A 54 26.42 -0.11 5.98
N GLY A 55 25.20 0.35 5.68
CA GLY A 55 24.89 1.65 5.10
C GLY A 55 25.27 1.82 3.62
N LYS A 56 25.74 0.78 2.92
CA LYS A 56 26.23 0.91 1.52
C LYS A 56 25.19 0.64 0.44
N GLY A 57 24.09 -0.02 0.80
CA GLY A 57 22.96 -0.37 -0.06
C GLY A 57 21.82 0.65 -0.02
N LYS A 58 20.59 0.17 -0.19
CA LYS A 58 19.39 1.01 -0.23
C LYS A 58 18.95 1.40 1.18
N SER A 59 18.42 2.61 1.33
CA SER A 59 17.62 2.94 2.50
C SER A 59 16.21 2.36 2.36
N ALA A 60 15.48 2.23 3.47
CA ALA A 60 14.09 1.79 3.42
C ALA A 60 13.18 2.75 2.62
N ALA A 61 13.60 4.00 2.42
CA ALA A 61 12.90 5.00 1.61
C ALA A 61 13.08 4.77 0.10
N ASP A 62 14.20 4.17 -0.32
CA ASP A 62 14.51 3.88 -1.73
C ASP A 62 13.79 2.64 -2.26
N ILE A 63 13.23 1.82 -1.37
CA ILE A 63 12.52 0.59 -1.71
C ILE A 63 11.03 0.90 -1.99
N PRO A 64 10.51 0.54 -3.19
CA PRO A 64 9.11 0.78 -3.54
C PRO A 64 8.13 0.17 -2.53
N LYS A 65 7.11 0.93 -2.14
CA LYS A 65 6.09 0.44 -1.22
C LYS A 65 5.14 -0.52 -1.94
N GLY A 66 4.90 -1.68 -1.31
CA GLY A 66 3.95 -2.67 -1.79
C GLY A 66 2.56 -2.46 -1.21
N ASN A 67 1.54 -2.81 -1.99
CA ASN A 67 0.18 -3.04 -1.51
C ASN A 67 -0.05 -4.56 -1.41
N THR A 68 -0.86 -5.01 -0.45
CA THR A 68 -1.37 -6.39 -0.46
C THR A 68 -2.21 -6.58 -1.74
N PRO A 69 -1.82 -7.48 -2.66
CA PRO A 69 -2.61 -7.78 -3.83
C PRO A 69 -3.92 -8.49 -3.42
N GLY A 70 -5.02 -8.16 -4.09
CA GLY A 70 -6.31 -8.82 -3.84
C GLY A 70 -6.77 -8.72 -2.38
N CYS A 71 -7.20 -9.86 -1.82
CA CYS A 71 -7.71 -9.96 -0.44
C CYS A 71 -6.67 -10.53 0.55
N GLY A 72 -5.45 -10.83 0.11
CA GLY A 72 -4.43 -11.48 0.94
C GLY A 72 -3.40 -12.22 0.11
N PHE A 73 -2.39 -12.78 0.78
CA PHE A 73 -1.40 -13.65 0.16
C PHE A 73 -1.75 -15.13 0.43
N ASP A 74 -1.57 -15.98 -0.58
CA ASP A 74 -1.74 -17.44 -0.43
C ASP A 74 -0.52 -18.09 0.25
N HIS A 75 0.63 -17.41 0.24
CA HIS A 75 1.89 -17.78 0.89
C HIS A 75 2.59 -16.52 1.42
N PHE A 76 3.56 -16.67 2.32
CA PHE A 76 4.29 -15.50 2.83
C PHE A 76 5.23 -14.95 1.75
N PRO A 77 5.15 -13.66 1.36
CA PRO A 77 6.12 -13.07 0.45
C PRO A 77 7.50 -12.97 1.11
N LEU A 78 8.55 -12.74 0.32
CA LEU A 78 9.88 -12.43 0.83
C LEU A 78 9.88 -11.10 1.61
N PRO A 79 10.88 -10.86 2.49
CA PRO A 79 11.06 -9.59 3.17
C PRO A 79 11.23 -8.45 2.17
N ILE A 80 10.32 -7.47 2.19
CA ILE A 80 10.41 -6.29 1.31
C ILE A 80 11.68 -5.46 1.55
N LEU A 81 12.21 -5.50 2.77
CA LEU A 81 13.45 -4.78 3.12
C LEU A 81 14.72 -5.64 2.93
N ALA A 82 14.66 -6.72 2.15
CA ALA A 82 15.82 -7.61 1.95
C ALA A 82 17.06 -6.90 1.37
N GLU A 83 16.88 -5.78 0.67
CA GLU A 83 17.98 -4.96 0.11
C GLU A 83 18.31 -3.73 0.98
N CYS A 84 17.64 -3.55 2.11
CA CYS A 84 17.90 -2.45 3.03
C CYS A 84 19.17 -2.73 3.82
N THR A 85 20.09 -1.78 3.85
CA THR A 85 21.34 -1.89 4.62
C THR A 85 21.55 -0.71 5.57
N GLU A 86 20.58 0.19 5.72
CA GLU A 86 20.63 1.33 6.64
C GLU A 86 20.75 0.90 8.12
#